data_AF-A0A7W7MVX9-F1
#
_entry.id   AF-A0A7W7MVX9-F1
#
_cell.length_a   1.000
_cell.length_b   1.000
_cell.length_c   1.000
_cell.angle_alpha   90.00
_cell.angle_beta   90.00
_cell.angle_gamma   90.00
#
_symmetry.space_group_name_H-M   'P 1'
#
loop_
_entity.id
_entity.type
_entity.pdbx_description
1 polymer ?
#
loop_
_entity_poly.entity_id
_entity_poly.type
_entity_poly.pdbx_seq_one_letter_code
_entity_poly.pdbx_strand_id
1 'polypeptide(L)' 'MIVFWVESEDDKQALVQDEASPFFTTAHFNGHLSVLLRGSRIGELTRDELAEIVQDAWLSRASTRRATAWLDTHPPT' A
#
# COMPACT_ATOMS: atom_id res chain seq x y z
N MET A 1 12.38 -1.62 -7.76
CA MET A 1 11.59 -1.04 -6.64
C MET A 1 10.15 -1.01 -7.07
N ILE A 2 9.24 -1.45 -6.20
CA ILE A 2 7.80 -1.39 -6.44
C ILE A 2 7.28 -0.23 -5.58
N VAL A 3 6.41 0.61 -6.13
CA VAL A 3 5.86 1.77 -5.44
C VAL A 3 4.37 1.52 -5.23
N PHE A 4 3.90 1.68 -4.00
CA PHE A 4 2.49 1.61 -3.64
C PHE A 4 2.01 2.96 -3.16
N TRP A 5 0.87 3.41 -3.68
CA TRP A 5 0.18 4.58 -3.13
C TRP A 5 -0.50 4.21 -1.81
N VAL A 6 -0.66 5.19 -0.94
CA VAL A 6 -1.43 5.05 0.31
C VAL A 6 -2.43 6.19 0.42
N GLU A 7 -3.46 6.02 1.22
CA GLU A 7 -4.54 7.00 1.37
C GLU A 7 -4.07 8.25 2.12
N SER A 8 -3.28 8.07 3.18
CA SER A 8 -2.81 9.16 4.03
C SER A 8 -1.33 9.05 4.40
N GLU A 9 -0.77 10.13 4.98
CA GLU A 9 0.59 10.09 5.53
C GLU A 9 0.62 9.20 6.78
N ASP A 10 -0.46 9.10 7.55
CA ASP A 10 -0.52 8.21 8.71
C ASP A 10 -0.42 6.74 8.30
N ASP A 11 -1.09 6.33 7.22
CA ASP A 11 -0.97 4.97 6.66
C ASP A 11 0.46 4.70 6.17
N LYS A 12 1.08 5.71 5.56
CA LYS A 12 2.48 5.62 5.15
C LYS A 12 3.38 5.37 6.36
N GLN A 13 3.22 6.14 7.43
CA GLN A 13 4.01 6.00 8.64
C GLN A 13 3.77 4.64 9.29
N ALA A 14 2.51 4.18 9.34
CA ALA A 14 2.16 2.86 9.87
C ALA A 14 2.94 1.72 9.17
N LEU A 15 3.13 1.82 7.85
CA LEU A 15 3.85 0.81 7.06
C LEU A 15 5.38 0.88 7.18
N VAL A 16 5.97 2.07 7.38
CA VAL A 16 7.44 2.26 7.34
C VAL A 16 8.08 2.45 8.71
N GLN A 17 7.31 2.65 9.77
CA GLN A 17 7.83 2.85 11.13
C GLN A 17 8.39 1.57 11.77
N ASP A 18 7.89 0.39 11.34
CA ASP A 18 8.42 -0.89 11.79
C ASP A 18 9.63 -1.29 10.94
N GLU A 19 10.79 -1.44 11.58
CA GLU A 19 12.04 -1.86 10.91
C GLU A 19 11.98 -3.29 10.35
N ALA A 20 11.12 -4.15 10.91
CA ALA A 20 10.89 -5.50 10.39
C ALA A 20 10.08 -5.47 9.09
N SER A 21 9.29 -4.42 8.86
CA SER A 21 8.50 -4.23 7.64
C SER A 21 9.39 -4.28 6.40
N PRO A 22 8.91 -4.91 5.31
CA PRO A 22 9.62 -4.86 4.03
C PRO A 22 9.42 -3.51 3.31
N PHE A 23 8.50 -2.67 3.79
CA PHE A 23 8.21 -1.35 3.26
C PHE A 23 9.18 -0.29 3.81
N PHE A 24 9.52 0.69 2.97
CA PHE A 24 10.39 1.79 3.37
C PHE A 24 10.06 3.07 2.59
N THR A 25 10.63 4.19 3.02
CA THR A 25 10.61 5.47 2.30
C THR A 25 12.04 6.02 2.19
N THR A 26 12.23 7.03 1.36
CA THR A 26 13.48 7.80 1.27
C THR A 26 13.16 9.29 1.32
N ALA A 27 14.16 10.14 1.56
CA ALA A 27 13.96 11.59 1.64
C ALA A 27 13.28 12.19 0.38
N HIS A 28 13.45 11.56 -0.79
CA HIS A 28 12.79 11.96 -2.02
C HIS A 28 11.25 11.83 -1.97
N PHE A 29 10.73 10.93 -1.15
CA PHE A 29 9.30 10.66 -0.98
C PHE A 29 8.70 11.35 0.26
N ASN A 30 9.40 12.30 0.87
CA ASN A 30 8.85 13.09 1.97
C ASN A 30 7.65 13.92 1.48
N GLY A 31 6.50 13.81 2.16
CA GLY A 31 5.24 14.44 1.75
C GLY A 31 4.57 13.80 0.53
N HIS A 32 5.13 12.72 -0.03
CA HIS A 32 4.49 11.94 -1.08
C HIS A 32 3.76 10.73 -0.48
N LEU A 33 2.50 10.53 -0.86
CA LEU A 33 1.64 9.45 -0.35
C LEU A 33 1.95 8.11 -1.02
N SER A 34 3.17 7.60 -0.80
CA SER A 34 3.57 6.28 -1.28
C SER A 34 4.66 5.65 -0.42
N VAL A 35 4.67 4.32 -0.39
CA VAL A 35 5.75 3.50 0.17
C VAL A 35 6.47 2.72 -0.91
N LEU A 36 7.69 2.30 -0.60
CA LEU A 36 8.56 1.52 -1.49
C LEU A 36 8.70 0.09 -0.95
N LEU A 37 8.68 -0.88 -1.85
CA LEU A 37 9.02 -2.27 -1.57
C LEU A 37 10.21 -2.70 -2.44
N ARG A 38 11.21 -3.33 -1.82
CA ARG A 38 12.28 -3.99 -2.57
C ARG A 38 11.73 -5.30 -3.12
N GLY A 39 11.70 -5.45 -4.45
CA GLY A 39 11.17 -6.66 -5.08
C GLY A 39 11.85 -7.96 -4.61
N SER A 40 13.11 -7.90 -4.18
CA SER A 40 13.81 -9.05 -3.58
C SER A 40 13.26 -9.49 -2.22
N ARG A 41 12.55 -8.61 -1.49
CA ARG A 41 11.91 -8.89 -0.20
C ARG A 41 10.42 -9.20 -0.33
N ILE A 42 9.87 -9.23 -1.55
CA ILE A 42 8.43 -9.47 -1.75
C ILE A 42 7.95 -10.80 -1.17
N GLY A 43 8.84 -11.81 -1.10
CA GLY A 43 8.55 -13.12 -0.52
C GLY A 43 8.42 -13.12 1.01
N GLU A 44 8.65 -11.99 1.68
CA GLU A 44 8.36 -11.81 3.10
C GLU A 44 6.87 -11.54 3.35
N LEU A 45 6.13 -11.12 2.31
CA LEU A 45 4.69 -11.00 2.35
C LEU A 45 4.06 -12.30 1.88
N THR A 46 3.01 -12.72 2.57
CA THR A 46 2.09 -13.73 2.03
C THR A 46 1.38 -13.18 0.80
N ARG A 47 0.79 -14.09 0.01
CA ARG A 47 0.00 -13.70 -1.16
C ARG A 47 -1.18 -12.80 -0.77
N ASP A 48 -1.81 -13.06 0.37
CA ASP A 48 -3.02 -12.36 0.79
C ASP A 48 -2.67 -10.96 1.32
N GLU A 49 -1.61 -10.82 2.12
CA GLU A 49 -1.07 -9.50 2.51
C GLU A 49 -0.67 -8.67 1.29
N LEU A 50 0.02 -9.26 0.30
CA LEU A 50 0.37 -8.55 -0.92
C LEU A 50 -0.89 -8.14 -1.72
N ALA A 51 -1.91 -8.99 -1.74
CA ALA A 51 -3.16 -8.70 -2.42
C ALA A 51 -3.90 -7.53 -1.75
N GLU A 52 -3.94 -7.48 -0.41
CA GLU A 52 -4.51 -6.36 0.34
C GLU A 52 -3.77 -5.06 0.04
N ILE A 53 -2.44 -5.06 0.10
CA ILE A 53 -1.63 -3.86 -0.21
C ILE A 53 -1.86 -3.37 -1.64
N VAL A 54 -1.98 -4.26 -2.62
CA VAL A 54 -2.32 -3.90 -4.00
C VAL A 54 -3.72 -3.29 -4.10
N GLN A 55 -4.68 -3.83 -3.37
CA GLN A 55 -6.06 -3.35 -3.35
C GLN A 55 -6.14 -1.96 -2.71
N ASP A 56 -5.55 -1.76 -1.54
CA ASP A 56 -5.53 -0.47 -0.83
C ASP A 56 -4.82 0.61 -1.66
N ALA A 57 -3.68 0.25 -2.27
CA ALA A 57 -2.97 1.15 -3.16
C ALA A 57 -3.80 1.54 -4.38
N TRP A 58 -4.58 0.61 -4.94
CA TRP A 58 -5.51 0.93 -6.02
C TRP A 58 -6.68 1.79 -5.53
N LEU A 59 -7.28 1.48 -4.38
CA LEU A 59 -8.40 2.22 -3.79
C LEU A 59 -8.03 3.68 -3.49
N SER A 60 -6.82 3.95 -3.02
CA SER A 60 -6.32 5.32 -2.78
C SER A 60 -6.24 6.18 -4.05
N ARG A 61 -6.27 5.56 -5.24
CA ARG A 61 -6.14 6.24 -6.55
C ARG A 61 -7.33 6.04 -7.48
N ALA A 62 -8.20 5.08 -7.19
CA ALA A 62 -9.35 4.76 -8.01
C ALA A 62 -10.35 5.93 -8.01
N SER A 63 -11.15 6.04 -9.08
CA SER A 63 -12.28 6.97 -9.04
C SER A 63 -13.34 6.42 -8.08
N THR A 64 -14.10 7.31 -7.44
CA THR A 64 -15.16 6.96 -6.48
C THR A 64 -16.07 5.84 -7.01
N ARG A 65 -16.54 5.94 -8.26
CA ARG A 65 -17.40 4.92 -8.87
C ARG A 65 -16.75 3.53 -8.91
N ARG A 66 -15.46 3.44 -9.27
CA ARG A 66 -14.77 2.15 -9.35
C ARG A 66 -14.47 1.59 -7.97
N ALA A 67 -14.05 2.44 -7.04
CA ALA A 67 -13.80 2.06 -5.66
C ALA A 67 -15.09 1.50 -5.01
N THR A 68 -16.22 2.22 -5.11
CA THR A 68 -17.51 1.76 -4.58
C THR A 68 -17.91 0.41 -5.18
N ALA A 69 -17.88 0.27 -6.51
CA ALA A 69 -18.25 -1.00 -7.15
C ALA A 69 -17.33 -2.17 -6.75
N TRP A 70 -16.05 -1.90 -6.48
CA TRP A 70 -15.12 -2.90 -5.97
C TRP A 70 -15.47 -3.32 -4.54
N LEU A 71 -15.67 -2.35 -3.63
CA LEU A 71 -16.01 -2.58 -2.24
C LEU A 71 -17.37 -3.29 -2.06
N ASP A 72 -18.35 -3.01 -2.92
CA ASP A 72 -19.65 -3.71 -2.92
C ASP A 72 -19.51 -5.21 -3.23
N THR A 73 -18.47 -5.60 -3.97
CA THR A 73 -18.22 -7.01 -4.36
C THR A 73 -17.15 -7.69 -3.51
N HIS A 74 -16.39 -6.91 -2.73
CA HIS A 74 -15.30 -7.35 -1.87
C HIS A 74 -15.40 -6.62 -0.52
N PRO A 75 -16.41 -6.96 0.30
CA PRO A 75 -16.55 -6.33 1.62
C PRO A 75 -15.31 -6.63 2.46
N PRO A 76 -14.84 -5.66 3.28
CA PRO A 76 -13.74 -5.90 4.20
C PRO A 76 -14.09 -7.06 5.14
N THR A 77 -13.10 -7.93 5.39
CA THR A 77 -13.26 -9.13 6.21
C THR A 77 -13.38 -8.77 7.69
#